data_AF-A0A2J7QV64-F1
#
_entry.id   AF-A0A2J7QV64-F1
#
_cell.length_a   1.000
_cell.length_b   1.000
_cell.length_c   1.000
_cell.angle_alpha   90.00
_cell.angle_beta   90.00
_cell.angle_gamma   90.00
#
_symmetry.space_group_name_H-M   'P 1'
#
loop_
_entity.id
_entity.type
_entity.pdbx_description
1 polymer ?
#
loop_
_entity_poly.entity_id
_entity_poly.type
_entity_poly.pdbx_seq_one_letter_code
_entity_poly.pdbx_strand_id
1 'polypeptide(L)'
;MNGEVEFHIRQNYQWAKLPVNVKQSLGNSQKEYEKYIVNFSIKNQLRYRGNLVRFVRKDEQRYYEDLLVYSRENLMLYPYHLSDVAVKGLRVTPFQYYISMMENIMEQEKSYDSLPNFTAADCLRLLGIGRNEYIDLMNHCRSGRKLFRRKNVKDLLPPKPAEINIEPWWNVEVGCVIEEDIKLISQSEKELIDRIIDHGCQKAGDLDYNLVHSLYKKGLIYLDVPIEEDNYIVLPPLEGFVMNRVLGDYFETLLYKIFVSIDEHTSVGELANVLQIDAQAVKNAVSLYCRLGFARKKNHDSEYADLNPTWKNVLAPARNRAMSTTEEPLLLELNSALADAGLTPPEETSSGAEEVEPAFLSSQPRSRRIAFLFDSTLTAFLMMGNLSPGLKNHAVTMFEVGKLSDESLDSFLAELEKISTADSEGEAQRYFDHALILRSTILFLRHNRAMGEELNLALDLIRCESLQSLDPATCTRLLNKNYM
;
A
#
# COMPACT_ATOMS: atom_id res chain seq x y z
N MET A 1 10.32 -12.10 -27.35
CA MET A 1 9.64 -11.66 -28.60
C MET A 1 8.62 -10.56 -28.39
N ASN A 2 7.86 -10.52 -27.27
CA ASN A 2 6.85 -9.45 -27.06
C ASN A 2 7.41 -8.08 -26.66
N GLY A 3 8.58 -8.01 -26.01
CA GLY A 3 9.09 -6.77 -25.42
C GLY A 3 9.28 -5.61 -26.39
N GLU A 4 9.71 -5.86 -27.64
CA GLU A 4 9.84 -4.81 -28.66
C GLU A 4 8.49 -4.25 -29.11
N VAL A 5 7.49 -5.14 -29.30
CA VAL A 5 6.12 -4.72 -29.66
C VAL A 5 5.51 -3.89 -28.53
N GLU A 6 5.66 -4.35 -27.28
CA GLU A 6 5.19 -3.63 -26.09
C GLU A 6 5.86 -2.26 -25.94
N PHE A 7 7.17 -2.17 -26.18
CA PHE A 7 7.89 -0.90 -26.18
C PHE A 7 7.25 0.11 -27.14
N HIS A 8 6.98 -0.31 -28.39
CA HIS A 8 6.34 0.57 -29.37
C HIS A 8 4.90 0.93 -29.01
N ILE A 9 4.15 0.04 -28.35
CA ILE A 9 2.82 0.36 -27.83
C ILE A 9 2.92 1.42 -26.73
N ARG A 10 3.84 1.28 -25.76
CA ARG A 10 4.07 2.28 -24.71
C ARG A 10 4.46 3.64 -25.26
N GLN A 11 5.24 3.67 -26.34
CA GLN A 11 5.64 4.91 -27.04
C GLN A 11 4.54 5.48 -27.97
N ASN A 12 3.36 4.87 -27.99
CA ASN A 12 2.24 5.27 -28.84
C ASN A 12 2.56 5.31 -30.35
N TYR A 13 3.38 4.38 -30.83
CA TYR A 13 3.72 4.29 -32.26
C TYR A 13 2.61 3.57 -33.03
N GLN A 14 1.96 4.28 -33.94
CA GLN A 14 1.00 3.68 -34.87
C GLN A 14 1.71 2.74 -35.87
N TRP A 15 0.96 1.82 -36.48
CA TRP A 15 1.48 0.83 -37.43
C TRP A 15 2.43 1.41 -38.48
N ALA A 16 2.11 2.58 -39.05
CA ALA A 16 2.95 3.24 -40.04
C ALA A 16 4.39 3.51 -39.54
N LYS A 17 4.53 3.90 -38.28
CA LYS A 17 5.80 4.25 -37.62
C LYS A 17 6.58 3.04 -37.09
N LEU A 18 6.03 1.83 -37.16
CA LEU A 18 6.74 0.65 -36.69
C LEU A 18 7.93 0.30 -37.58
N PRO A 19 9.07 -0.09 -36.99
CA PRO A 19 10.20 -0.66 -37.71
C PRO A 19 9.84 -1.90 -38.53
N VAL A 20 10.60 -2.16 -39.61
CA VAL A 20 10.32 -3.28 -40.53
C VAL A 20 10.45 -4.63 -39.84
N ASN A 21 11.44 -4.81 -38.97
CA ASN A 21 11.62 -6.03 -38.17
C ASN A 21 10.40 -6.32 -37.27
N VAL A 22 9.82 -5.29 -36.66
CA VAL A 22 8.63 -5.43 -35.79
C VAL A 22 7.38 -5.72 -36.62
N LYS A 23 7.24 -5.11 -37.79
CA LYS A 23 6.16 -5.46 -38.73
C LYS A 23 6.27 -6.91 -39.17
N GLN A 24 7.48 -7.38 -39.50
CA GLN A 24 7.74 -8.75 -39.90
C GLN A 24 7.42 -9.75 -38.78
N SER A 25 7.77 -9.45 -37.52
CA SER A 25 7.43 -10.31 -36.37
C SER A 25 5.93 -10.43 -36.13
N LEU A 26 5.15 -9.45 -36.59
CA LEU A 26 3.68 -9.44 -36.56
C LEU A 26 3.05 -9.98 -37.86
N GLY A 27 3.85 -10.69 -38.68
CA GLY A 27 3.40 -11.24 -39.96
C GLY A 27 3.00 -10.17 -40.99
N ASN A 28 3.56 -8.97 -40.87
CA ASN A 28 3.20 -7.77 -41.65
C ASN A 28 1.70 -7.43 -41.60
N SER A 29 1.01 -7.82 -40.52
CA SER A 29 -0.42 -7.62 -40.34
C SER A 29 -0.71 -6.49 -39.37
N GLN A 30 -1.26 -5.39 -39.88
CA GLN A 30 -1.75 -4.30 -39.03
C GLN A 30 -2.83 -4.79 -38.05
N LYS A 31 -3.73 -5.68 -38.51
CA LYS A 31 -4.77 -6.27 -37.67
C LYS A 31 -4.19 -7.04 -36.50
N GLU A 32 -3.04 -7.67 -36.67
CA GLU A 32 -2.38 -8.39 -35.59
C GLU A 32 -1.83 -7.38 -34.57
N TYR A 33 -1.19 -6.31 -35.02
CA TYR A 33 -0.76 -5.23 -34.13
C TYR A 33 -1.91 -4.61 -33.34
N GLU A 34 -3.06 -4.38 -33.98
CA GLU A 34 -4.28 -3.88 -33.33
C GLU A 34 -4.76 -4.81 -32.21
N LYS A 35 -4.70 -6.13 -32.39
CA LYS A 35 -4.99 -7.08 -31.30
C LYS A 35 -3.98 -6.97 -30.16
N TYR A 36 -2.68 -6.84 -30.47
CA TYR A 36 -1.65 -6.64 -29.45
C TYR A 36 -1.86 -5.34 -28.67
N ILE A 37 -2.24 -4.23 -29.35
CA ILE A 37 -2.58 -2.96 -28.69
C ILE A 37 -3.70 -3.17 -27.68
N VAL A 38 -4.80 -3.82 -28.07
CA VAL A 38 -5.95 -4.03 -27.18
C VAL A 38 -5.56 -4.92 -25.99
N ASN A 39 -4.93 -6.06 -26.25
CA ASN A 39 -4.52 -7.00 -25.20
C ASN A 39 -3.53 -6.35 -24.23
N PHE A 40 -2.55 -5.60 -24.74
CA PHE A 40 -1.60 -4.87 -23.92
C PHE A 40 -2.30 -3.79 -23.09
N SER A 41 -3.21 -3.03 -23.68
CA SER A 41 -3.90 -1.94 -22.98
C SER A 41 -4.79 -2.46 -21.86
N ILE A 42 -5.52 -3.55 -22.07
CA ILE A 42 -6.33 -4.20 -21.03
C ILE A 42 -5.43 -4.76 -19.91
N LYS A 43 -4.39 -5.52 -20.26
CA LYS A 43 -3.49 -6.15 -19.27
C LYS A 43 -2.71 -5.16 -18.42
N ASN A 44 -2.46 -3.96 -18.94
CA ASN A 44 -1.75 -2.90 -18.23
C ASN A 44 -2.69 -1.79 -17.74
N GLN A 45 -4.01 -2.04 -17.78
CA GLN A 45 -5.06 -1.12 -17.32
C GLN A 45 -4.89 0.31 -17.86
N LEU A 46 -4.55 0.45 -19.15
CA LEU A 46 -4.26 1.76 -19.74
C LEU A 46 -5.53 2.58 -19.93
N ARG A 47 -5.42 3.89 -19.69
CA ARG A 47 -6.47 4.86 -20.01
C ARG A 47 -6.73 4.87 -21.53
N TYR A 48 -7.99 4.91 -21.93
CA TYR A 48 -8.38 4.96 -23.35
C TYR A 48 -7.82 6.20 -24.05
N ARG A 49 -8.06 7.37 -23.44
CA ARG A 49 -7.53 8.65 -23.94
C ARG A 49 -6.02 8.72 -23.68
N GLY A 50 -5.28 9.21 -24.68
CA GLY A 50 -3.82 9.29 -24.65
C GLY A 50 -3.09 8.04 -25.15
N ASN A 51 -3.77 6.89 -25.25
CA ASN A 51 -3.16 5.64 -25.70
C ASN A 51 -3.65 5.18 -27.08
N LEU A 52 -2.91 4.27 -27.72
CA LEU A 52 -3.23 3.73 -29.06
C LEU A 52 -4.60 3.05 -29.14
N VAL A 53 -5.12 2.51 -28.04
CA VAL A 53 -6.36 1.75 -28.04
C VAL A 53 -7.55 2.56 -28.55
N ARG A 54 -7.55 3.89 -28.39
CA ARG A 54 -8.61 4.78 -28.94
C ARG A 54 -8.75 4.76 -30.46
N PHE A 55 -7.69 4.36 -31.16
CA PHE A 55 -7.70 4.26 -32.63
C PHE A 55 -8.17 2.88 -33.10
N VAL A 56 -8.21 1.90 -32.19
CA VAL A 56 -8.50 0.49 -32.49
C VAL A 56 -9.89 0.09 -31.99
N ARG A 57 -10.24 0.49 -30.77
CA ARG A 57 -11.58 0.37 -30.19
C ARG A 57 -12.25 1.73 -30.34
N LYS A 58 -13.46 1.75 -30.90
CA LYS A 58 -14.24 2.99 -31.06
C LYS A 58 -15.14 3.28 -29.86
N ASP A 59 -15.57 2.22 -29.18
CA ASP A 59 -16.44 2.29 -28.01
C ASP A 59 -15.57 2.36 -26.74
N GLU A 60 -15.48 3.56 -26.18
CA GLU A 60 -14.72 3.85 -24.96
C GLU A 60 -15.33 3.12 -23.76
N GLN A 61 -16.67 3.14 -23.62
CA GLN A 61 -17.37 2.50 -22.51
C GLN A 61 -17.13 0.99 -22.52
N ARG A 62 -17.32 0.35 -23.68
CA ARG A 62 -17.13 -1.10 -23.82
C ARG A 62 -15.68 -1.52 -23.55
N TYR A 63 -14.70 -0.71 -23.93
CA TYR A 63 -13.31 -0.97 -23.62
C TYR A 63 -13.06 -1.05 -22.10
N TYR A 64 -13.61 -0.12 -21.33
CA TYR A 64 -13.45 -0.12 -19.87
C TYR A 64 -14.25 -1.25 -19.20
N GLU A 65 -15.42 -1.61 -19.73
CA GLU A 65 -16.15 -2.82 -19.28
C GLU A 65 -15.29 -4.08 -19.46
N ASP A 66 -14.75 -4.29 -20.67
CA ASP A 66 -13.88 -5.43 -20.96
C ASP A 66 -12.60 -5.42 -20.08
N LEU A 67 -12.04 -4.24 -19.80
CA LEU A 67 -10.88 -4.06 -18.92
C LEU A 67 -11.19 -4.47 -17.47
N LEU A 68 -12.33 -4.06 -16.92
CA LEU A 68 -12.72 -4.40 -15.55
C LEU A 68 -13.07 -5.90 -15.42
N VAL A 69 -13.73 -6.47 -16.43
CA VAL A 69 -14.01 -7.91 -16.49
C VAL A 69 -12.69 -8.70 -16.49
N TYR A 70 -11.77 -8.36 -17.40
CA TYR A 70 -10.46 -9.01 -17.47
C TYR A 70 -9.69 -8.88 -16.14
N SER A 71 -9.63 -7.67 -15.57
CA SER A 71 -8.91 -7.41 -14.32
C SER A 71 -9.44 -8.29 -13.18
N ARG A 72 -10.77 -8.38 -13.05
CA ARG A 72 -11.43 -9.18 -12.01
C ARG A 72 -11.18 -10.68 -12.20
N GLU A 73 -11.29 -11.18 -13.43
CA GLU A 73 -11.05 -12.60 -13.74
C GLU A 73 -9.60 -13.04 -13.49
N ASN A 74 -8.66 -12.10 -13.63
CA ASN A 74 -7.23 -12.33 -13.40
C ASN A 74 -6.77 -11.87 -12.00
N LEU A 75 -7.70 -11.58 -11.09
CA LEU A 75 -7.41 -11.20 -9.69
C LEU A 75 -6.53 -9.95 -9.55
N MET A 76 -6.56 -9.07 -10.55
CA MET A 76 -5.79 -7.83 -10.56
C MET A 76 -6.37 -6.82 -9.58
N LEU A 77 -5.51 -5.96 -9.06
CA LEU A 77 -5.92 -4.83 -8.24
C LEU A 77 -6.93 -3.94 -8.98
N TYR A 78 -7.87 -3.35 -8.25
CA TYR A 78 -8.78 -2.36 -8.80
C TYR A 78 -7.98 -1.16 -9.36
N PRO A 79 -8.26 -0.71 -10.59
CA PRO A 79 -7.51 0.36 -11.23
C PRO A 79 -7.91 1.74 -10.68
N TYR A 80 -7.39 2.12 -9.52
CA TYR A 80 -7.72 3.41 -8.87
C TYR A 80 -7.42 4.64 -9.75
N HIS A 81 -6.40 4.59 -10.62
CA HIS A 81 -6.11 5.66 -11.58
C HIS A 81 -7.17 5.82 -12.68
N LEU A 82 -8.15 4.90 -12.74
CA LEU A 82 -9.32 4.94 -13.61
C LEU A 82 -10.63 5.13 -12.81
N SER A 83 -10.58 5.50 -11.52
CA SER A 83 -11.79 5.68 -10.70
C SER A 83 -12.76 6.70 -11.29
N ASP A 84 -12.27 7.76 -11.94
CA ASP A 84 -13.10 8.74 -12.64
C ASP A 84 -13.97 8.10 -13.74
N VAL A 85 -13.47 7.07 -14.41
CA VAL A 85 -14.22 6.35 -15.43
C VAL A 85 -15.02 5.19 -14.83
N ALA A 86 -14.42 4.40 -13.95
CA ALA A 86 -15.05 3.22 -13.37
C ALA A 86 -16.22 3.59 -12.46
N VAL A 87 -16.06 4.60 -11.60
CA VAL A 87 -17.11 5.04 -10.66
C VAL A 87 -18.11 5.96 -11.33
N LYS A 88 -17.68 7.01 -12.06
CA LYS A 88 -18.63 7.95 -12.68
C LYS A 88 -19.25 7.41 -13.96
N GLY A 89 -18.47 6.71 -14.79
CA GLY A 89 -18.91 6.23 -16.10
C GLY A 89 -19.60 4.86 -16.05
N LEU A 90 -19.06 3.91 -15.28
CA LEU A 90 -19.57 2.54 -15.22
C LEU A 90 -20.33 2.21 -13.93
N ARG A 91 -20.33 3.12 -12.94
CA ARG A 91 -20.95 2.92 -11.61
C ARG A 91 -20.43 1.66 -10.91
N VAL A 92 -19.13 1.38 -11.06
CA VAL A 92 -18.43 0.28 -10.39
C VAL A 92 -17.48 0.84 -9.34
N THR A 93 -17.86 0.73 -8.07
CA THR A 93 -17.01 1.11 -6.94
C THR A 93 -15.95 0.03 -6.66
N PRO A 94 -14.83 0.38 -6.00
CA PRO A 94 -13.84 -0.62 -5.55
C PRO A 94 -14.48 -1.73 -4.72
N PHE A 95 -15.41 -1.38 -3.82
CA PHE A 95 -16.13 -2.35 -3.01
C PHE A 95 -16.92 -3.36 -3.87
N GLN A 96 -17.69 -2.88 -4.86
CA GLN A 96 -18.44 -3.76 -5.76
C GLN A 96 -17.53 -4.67 -6.59
N TYR A 97 -16.39 -4.12 -7.03
CA TYR A 97 -15.38 -4.89 -7.77
C TYR A 97 -14.84 -6.06 -6.94
N TYR A 98 -14.41 -5.79 -5.70
CA TYR A 98 -13.85 -6.82 -4.82
C TYR A 98 -14.88 -7.80 -4.27
N ILE A 99 -16.10 -7.36 -3.97
CA ILE A 99 -17.20 -8.26 -3.61
C ILE A 99 -17.44 -9.28 -4.72
N SER A 100 -17.52 -8.82 -5.97
CA SER A 100 -17.74 -9.71 -7.10
C SER A 100 -16.53 -10.63 -7.36
N MET A 101 -15.31 -10.14 -7.15
CA MET A 101 -14.10 -10.99 -7.19
C MET A 101 -14.15 -12.09 -6.14
N MET A 102 -14.48 -11.73 -4.89
CA MET A 102 -14.55 -12.67 -3.77
C MET A 102 -15.63 -13.72 -3.99
N GLU A 103 -16.80 -13.30 -4.47
CA GLU A 103 -17.88 -14.20 -4.88
C GLU A 103 -17.40 -15.24 -5.89
N ASN A 104 -16.76 -14.80 -6.98
CA ASN A 104 -16.24 -15.70 -8.01
C ASN A 104 -15.19 -16.70 -7.45
N ILE A 105 -14.30 -16.25 -6.58
CA ILE A 105 -13.28 -17.11 -5.95
C ILE A 105 -13.93 -18.18 -5.06
N MET A 106 -14.91 -17.78 -4.25
CA MET A 106 -15.66 -18.69 -3.38
C MET A 106 -16.49 -19.70 -4.17
N GLU A 107 -17.18 -19.26 -5.23
CA GLU A 107 -17.97 -20.14 -6.10
C GLU A 107 -17.11 -21.19 -6.81
N GLN A 108 -15.91 -20.79 -7.23
CA GLN A 108 -14.91 -21.67 -7.84
C GLN A 108 -14.11 -22.50 -6.81
N GLU A 109 -14.40 -22.34 -5.51
CA GLU A 109 -13.67 -22.95 -4.40
C GLU A 109 -12.14 -22.77 -4.47
N LYS A 110 -11.67 -21.62 -5.01
CA LYS A 110 -10.25 -21.28 -5.06
C LYS A 110 -9.71 -20.92 -3.67
N SER A 111 -8.42 -21.11 -3.44
CA SER A 111 -7.77 -20.68 -2.20
C SER A 111 -7.68 -19.15 -2.14
N TYR A 112 -7.82 -18.57 -0.96
CA TYR A 112 -7.54 -17.14 -0.73
C TYR A 112 -6.10 -16.79 -1.13
N ASP A 113 -5.17 -17.73 -0.93
CA ASP A 113 -3.75 -17.60 -1.26
C ASP A 113 -3.50 -17.44 -2.78
N SER A 114 -4.54 -17.53 -3.62
CA SER A 114 -4.47 -17.21 -5.06
C SER A 114 -4.55 -15.71 -5.37
N LEU A 115 -5.01 -14.89 -4.42
CA LEU A 115 -5.03 -13.44 -4.58
C LEU A 115 -3.60 -12.88 -4.53
N PRO A 116 -3.20 -11.98 -5.44
CA PRO A 116 -1.96 -11.23 -5.33
C PRO A 116 -1.93 -10.36 -4.05
N ASN A 117 -0.74 -9.97 -3.56
CA ASN A 117 -0.58 -9.41 -2.21
C ASN A 117 -1.33 -8.09 -2.04
N PHE A 118 -1.18 -7.17 -2.99
CA PHE A 118 -1.85 -5.87 -2.92
C PHE A 118 -3.36 -5.99 -3.14
N THR A 119 -3.80 -6.94 -3.97
CA THR A 119 -5.23 -7.28 -4.13
C THR A 119 -5.81 -7.80 -2.81
N ALA A 120 -5.10 -8.71 -2.13
CA ALA A 120 -5.54 -9.27 -0.86
C ALA A 120 -5.55 -8.22 0.26
N ALA A 121 -4.53 -7.36 0.32
CA ALA A 121 -4.50 -6.23 1.25
C ALA A 121 -5.69 -5.29 1.06
N ASP A 122 -6.07 -5.01 -0.20
CA ASP A 122 -7.21 -4.15 -0.47
C ASP A 122 -8.56 -4.83 -0.19
N CYS A 123 -8.67 -6.13 -0.45
CA CYS A 123 -9.82 -6.95 -0.02
C CYS A 123 -9.99 -6.91 1.51
N LEU A 124 -8.91 -7.05 2.27
CA LEU A 124 -8.94 -6.94 3.73
C LEU A 124 -9.41 -5.54 4.14
N ARG A 125 -8.84 -4.48 3.55
CA ARG A 125 -9.18 -3.08 3.86
C ARG A 125 -10.64 -2.73 3.56
N LEU A 126 -11.18 -3.17 2.42
CA LEU A 126 -12.52 -2.77 1.96
C LEU A 126 -13.62 -3.73 2.38
N LEU A 127 -13.34 -5.02 2.47
CA LEU A 127 -14.34 -6.06 2.79
C LEU A 127 -14.23 -6.53 4.24
N GLY A 128 -13.08 -6.34 4.89
CA GLY A 128 -12.78 -6.99 6.18
C GLY A 128 -12.56 -8.50 6.04
N ILE A 129 -12.22 -9.00 4.84
CA ILE A 129 -12.02 -10.42 4.57
C ILE A 129 -10.54 -10.70 4.36
N GLY A 130 -9.88 -11.14 5.43
CA GLY A 130 -8.57 -11.75 5.38
C GLY A 130 -8.65 -13.26 5.12
N ARG A 131 -7.49 -13.92 5.22
CA ARG A 131 -7.37 -15.36 4.97
C ARG A 131 -8.23 -16.20 5.92
N ASN A 132 -8.25 -15.85 7.21
CA ASN A 132 -8.97 -16.61 8.22
C ASN A 132 -10.48 -16.42 8.06
N GLU A 133 -10.92 -15.18 7.86
CA GLU A 133 -12.31 -14.84 7.59
C GLU A 133 -12.81 -15.54 6.32
N TYR A 134 -11.99 -15.62 5.27
CA TYR A 134 -12.31 -16.38 4.07
C TYR A 134 -12.49 -17.87 4.34
N ILE A 135 -11.58 -18.48 5.11
CA ILE A 135 -11.68 -19.91 5.49
C ILE A 135 -12.99 -20.15 6.25
N ASP A 136 -13.33 -19.27 7.17
CA ASP A 136 -14.57 -19.36 7.93
C ASP A 136 -15.80 -19.22 7.04
N LEU A 137 -15.83 -18.24 6.12
CA LEU A 137 -16.90 -18.08 5.14
C LEU A 137 -17.06 -19.33 4.26
N MET A 138 -15.96 -19.92 3.81
CA MET A 138 -15.97 -21.17 3.03
C MET A 138 -16.48 -22.36 3.83
N ASN A 139 -16.12 -22.45 5.11
CA ASN A 139 -16.64 -23.47 6.02
C ASN A 139 -18.16 -23.33 6.22
N HIS A 140 -18.66 -22.10 6.38
CA HIS A 140 -20.10 -21.81 6.46
C HIS A 140 -20.84 -22.14 5.15
N CYS A 141 -20.23 -21.84 3.99
CA CYS A 141 -20.79 -22.19 2.69
C CYS A 141 -20.90 -23.72 2.49
N ARG A 142 -19.94 -24.48 3.03
CA ARG A 142 -19.90 -25.95 2.95
C ARG A 142 -20.81 -26.62 3.97
N SER A 143 -20.91 -26.10 5.20
CA SER A 143 -21.71 -26.69 6.29
C SER A 143 -23.22 -26.56 6.07
N GLY A 144 -23.68 -25.57 5.28
CA GLY A 144 -25.07 -25.42 4.85
C GLY A 144 -25.62 -26.52 3.93
N ARG A 145 -24.82 -27.53 3.55
CA ARG A 145 -25.21 -28.60 2.61
C ARG A 145 -26.17 -29.65 3.16
N LYS A 146 -26.58 -29.60 4.44
CA LYS A 146 -27.31 -30.71 5.10
C LYS A 146 -28.84 -30.75 4.88
N LEU A 147 -29.49 -29.68 4.40
CA LEU A 147 -30.92 -29.72 4.05
C LEU A 147 -31.21 -28.82 2.83
N PHE A 148 -31.00 -29.35 1.62
CA PHE A 148 -31.57 -28.90 0.33
C PHE A 148 -31.45 -27.43 -0.13
N ARG A 149 -30.69 -26.55 0.53
CA ARG A 149 -30.35 -25.23 -0.02
C ARG A 149 -28.89 -24.87 0.26
N ARG A 150 -28.08 -24.83 -0.81
CA ARG A 150 -26.79 -24.14 -0.78
C ARG A 150 -27.10 -22.66 -0.51
N LYS A 151 -26.58 -22.10 0.60
CA LYS A 151 -26.67 -20.65 0.82
C LYS A 151 -25.97 -19.95 -0.33
N ASN A 152 -26.57 -18.88 -0.85
CA ASN A 152 -25.94 -18.09 -1.89
C ASN A 152 -24.69 -17.44 -1.30
N VAL A 153 -23.56 -17.50 -2.01
CA VAL A 153 -22.29 -16.90 -1.56
C VAL A 153 -22.48 -15.41 -1.27
N LYS A 154 -23.30 -14.73 -2.09
CA LYS A 154 -23.66 -13.32 -1.90
C LYS A 154 -24.24 -13.01 -0.52
N ASP A 155 -24.98 -13.93 0.07
CA ASP A 155 -25.63 -13.71 1.37
C ASP A 155 -24.64 -13.77 2.54
N LEU A 156 -23.44 -14.33 2.32
CA LEU A 156 -22.38 -14.43 3.31
C LEU A 156 -21.40 -13.25 3.23
N LEU A 157 -21.34 -12.57 2.10
CA LEU A 157 -20.45 -11.45 1.87
C LEU A 157 -21.01 -10.16 2.49
N PRO A 158 -20.13 -9.22 2.91
CA PRO A 158 -20.58 -7.98 3.53
C PRO A 158 -21.41 -7.16 2.54
N PRO A 159 -22.53 -6.56 2.97
CA PRO A 159 -23.41 -5.79 2.08
C PRO A 159 -22.94 -4.34 1.86
N LYS A 160 -21.98 -3.86 2.67
CA LYS A 160 -21.44 -2.50 2.65
C LYS A 160 -19.93 -2.57 2.91
N PRO A 161 -19.16 -1.58 2.43
CA PRO A 161 -17.73 -1.53 2.70
C PRO A 161 -17.46 -1.43 4.20
N ALA A 162 -16.32 -1.99 4.61
CA ALA A 162 -15.73 -1.78 5.92
C ALA A 162 -15.43 -0.28 6.12
N GLU A 163 -15.27 0.12 7.38
CA GLU A 163 -14.82 1.47 7.68
C GLU A 163 -13.34 1.60 7.30
N ILE A 164 -13.02 2.60 6.49
CA ILE A 164 -11.67 2.86 6.01
C ILE A 164 -11.13 4.13 6.66
N ASN A 165 -9.80 4.21 6.78
CA ASN A 165 -9.16 5.48 7.11
C ASN A 165 -9.19 6.40 5.89
N ILE A 166 -9.72 7.62 6.05
CA ILE A 166 -9.71 8.67 5.03
C ILE A 166 -8.84 9.79 5.59
N GLU A 167 -7.76 10.15 4.90
CA GLU A 167 -6.92 11.26 5.34
C GLU A 167 -7.51 12.61 4.91
N PRO A 168 -7.33 13.69 5.71
CA PRO A 168 -7.90 15.00 5.41
C PRO A 168 -7.45 15.61 4.08
N TRP A 169 -6.25 15.27 3.62
CA TRP A 169 -5.68 15.79 2.37
C TRP A 169 -6.17 15.05 1.11
N TRP A 170 -6.94 13.97 1.27
CA TRP A 170 -7.52 13.26 0.12
C TRP A 170 -8.60 14.09 -0.55
N ASN A 171 -8.74 13.90 -1.86
CA ASN A 171 -9.77 14.56 -2.65
C ASN A 171 -11.04 13.72 -2.67
N VAL A 172 -12.17 14.36 -2.44
CA VAL A 172 -13.51 13.78 -2.54
C VAL A 172 -14.13 14.19 -3.86
N GLU A 173 -14.57 13.19 -4.63
CA GLU A 173 -15.25 13.39 -5.90
C GLU A 173 -16.61 12.67 -5.93
N VAL A 174 -17.56 13.25 -6.65
CA VAL A 174 -18.90 12.66 -6.84
C VAL A 174 -18.82 11.51 -7.83
N GLY A 175 -19.45 10.39 -7.49
CA GLY A 175 -19.61 9.23 -8.36
C GLY A 175 -20.78 9.37 -9.35
N CYS A 176 -21.30 8.25 -9.84
CA CYS A 176 -22.53 8.24 -10.64
C CYS A 176 -23.76 8.26 -9.72
N VAL A 177 -24.35 9.43 -9.51
CA VAL A 177 -25.54 9.65 -8.67
C VAL A 177 -26.79 9.73 -9.55
N ILE A 178 -27.78 8.88 -9.29
CA ILE A 178 -29.08 8.90 -9.99
C ILE A 178 -30.21 9.38 -9.07
N GLU A 179 -31.40 9.66 -9.63
CA GLU A 179 -32.53 10.20 -8.87
C GLU A 179 -32.96 9.31 -7.69
N GLU A 180 -32.84 8.00 -7.84
CA GLU A 180 -33.11 7.01 -6.79
C GLU A 180 -32.16 7.16 -5.60
N ASP A 181 -30.89 7.51 -5.86
CA ASP A 181 -29.90 7.70 -4.81
C ASP A 181 -30.21 8.95 -3.98
N ILE A 182 -30.66 10.02 -4.64
CA ILE A 182 -31.06 11.28 -3.99
C ILE A 182 -32.24 11.08 -3.02
N LYS A 183 -33.11 10.09 -3.28
CA LYS A 183 -34.25 9.76 -2.39
C LYS A 183 -33.80 9.05 -1.10
N LEU A 184 -32.58 8.52 -1.06
CA LEU A 184 -32.04 7.69 0.03
C LEU A 184 -31.00 8.42 0.90
N ILE A 185 -30.73 9.69 0.62
CA ILE A 185 -29.77 10.52 1.35
C ILE A 185 -30.46 11.59 2.19
N SER A 186 -29.79 12.04 3.24
CA SER A 186 -30.24 13.18 4.05
C SER A 186 -30.09 14.49 3.28
N GLN A 187 -30.75 15.54 3.76
CA GLN A 187 -30.61 16.89 3.21
C GLN A 187 -29.15 17.39 3.30
N SER A 188 -28.44 17.10 4.39
CA SER A 188 -27.02 17.46 4.57
C SER A 188 -26.08 16.71 3.62
N GLU A 189 -26.34 15.43 3.37
CA GLU A 189 -25.61 14.65 2.37
C GLU A 189 -25.84 15.19 0.95
N LYS A 190 -27.08 15.56 0.64
CA LYS A 190 -27.43 16.19 -0.64
C LYS A 190 -26.71 17.52 -0.85
N GLU A 191 -26.70 18.39 0.15
CA GLU A 191 -25.98 19.67 0.10
C GLU A 191 -24.48 19.50 -0.11
N LEU A 192 -23.89 18.45 0.48
CA LEU A 192 -22.48 18.12 0.28
C LEU A 192 -22.24 17.64 -1.17
N ILE A 193 -23.10 16.77 -1.71
CA ILE A 193 -23.02 16.36 -3.13
C ILE A 193 -23.14 17.58 -4.05
N ASP A 194 -24.15 18.43 -3.84
CA ASP A 194 -24.39 19.64 -4.64
C ASP A 194 -23.15 20.55 -4.60
N ARG A 195 -22.54 20.73 -3.42
CA ARG A 195 -21.28 21.48 -3.27
C ARG A 195 -20.14 20.92 -4.13
N ILE A 196 -19.93 19.61 -4.15
CA ILE A 196 -18.86 19.00 -4.96
C ILE A 196 -19.18 19.12 -6.46
N ILE A 197 -20.46 19.04 -6.85
CA ILE A 197 -20.88 19.24 -8.25
C ILE A 197 -20.60 20.69 -8.69
N ASP A 198 -20.94 21.67 -7.85
CA ASP A 198 -20.83 23.10 -8.18
C ASP A 198 -19.38 23.60 -8.15
N HIS A 199 -18.56 23.11 -7.21
CA HIS A 199 -17.21 23.61 -6.96
C HIS A 199 -16.09 22.66 -7.40
N GLY A 200 -16.42 21.47 -7.90
CA GLY A 200 -15.46 20.43 -8.24
C GLY A 200 -14.92 19.68 -7.02
N CYS A 201 -13.84 18.92 -7.20
CA CYS A 201 -13.25 18.10 -6.14
C CYS A 201 -12.92 18.92 -4.89
N GLN A 202 -13.22 18.38 -3.72
CA GLN A 202 -13.01 19.05 -2.42
C GLN A 202 -12.04 18.23 -1.56
N LYS A 203 -11.23 18.86 -0.70
CA LYS A 203 -10.43 18.10 0.27
C LYS A 203 -11.35 17.51 1.34
N ALA A 204 -11.10 16.26 1.75
CA ALA A 204 -11.88 15.58 2.77
C ALA A 204 -11.89 16.34 4.11
N GLY A 205 -10.75 16.94 4.47
CA GLY A 205 -10.54 17.73 5.68
C GLY A 205 -11.41 18.98 5.79
N ASP A 206 -11.84 19.54 4.66
CA ASP A 206 -12.70 20.73 4.62
C ASP A 206 -14.19 20.36 4.79
N LEU A 207 -14.51 19.08 4.64
CA LEU A 207 -15.86 18.53 4.71
C LEU A 207 -16.14 17.90 6.08
N ASP A 208 -17.42 17.67 6.37
CA ASP A 208 -17.85 16.93 7.56
C ASP A 208 -17.42 15.46 7.45
N TYR A 209 -16.67 14.98 8.46
CA TYR A 209 -16.12 13.63 8.52
C TYR A 209 -17.21 12.55 8.36
N ASN A 210 -18.33 12.69 9.08
CA ASN A 210 -19.39 11.68 9.09
C ASN A 210 -20.15 11.67 7.77
N LEU A 211 -20.37 12.84 7.16
CA LEU A 211 -21.02 12.93 5.85
C LEU A 211 -20.14 12.30 4.75
N VAL A 212 -18.83 12.55 4.77
CA VAL A 212 -17.89 11.91 3.82
C VAL A 212 -17.93 10.40 3.97
N HIS A 213 -17.79 9.86 5.19
CA HIS A 213 -17.84 8.42 5.42
C HIS A 213 -19.19 7.80 5.05
N SER A 214 -20.30 8.48 5.35
CA SER A 214 -21.65 8.02 4.99
C SER A 214 -21.85 7.94 3.48
N LEU A 215 -21.49 9.01 2.75
CA LEU A 215 -21.58 9.06 1.29
C LEU A 215 -20.68 8.03 0.61
N TYR A 216 -19.46 7.83 1.14
CA TYR A 216 -18.54 6.81 0.66
C TYR A 216 -19.13 5.41 0.84
N LYS A 217 -19.69 5.11 2.01
CA LYS A 217 -20.35 3.84 2.31
C LYS A 217 -21.58 3.57 1.42
N LYS A 218 -22.25 4.63 0.96
CA LYS A 218 -23.35 4.56 -0.02
C LYS A 218 -22.87 4.45 -1.47
N GLY A 219 -21.57 4.60 -1.74
CA GLY A 219 -21.00 4.54 -3.09
C GLY A 219 -21.29 5.76 -3.95
N LEU A 220 -21.67 6.89 -3.33
CA LEU A 220 -22.05 8.12 -4.04
C LEU A 220 -20.88 9.06 -4.28
N ILE A 221 -19.78 8.85 -3.58
CA ILE A 221 -18.50 9.53 -3.78
C ILE A 221 -17.39 8.49 -3.92
N TYR A 222 -16.26 8.91 -4.47
CA TYR A 222 -15.00 8.18 -4.40
C TYR A 222 -13.87 9.11 -3.98
N LEU A 223 -12.74 8.50 -3.63
CA LEU A 223 -11.60 9.19 -3.02
C LEU A 223 -10.42 9.15 -3.99
N ASP A 224 -9.95 10.31 -4.39
CA ASP A 224 -8.67 10.47 -5.07
C ASP A 224 -7.57 10.82 -4.06
N VAL A 225 -6.38 10.25 -4.25
CA VAL A 225 -5.25 10.38 -3.32
C VAL A 225 -4.13 11.07 -4.12
N PRO A 226 -4.10 12.42 -4.11
CA PRO A 226 -3.26 13.21 -5.00
C PRO A 226 -1.79 13.15 -4.61
N ILE A 227 -0.92 12.75 -5.53
CA ILE A 227 0.53 12.70 -5.32
C ILE A 227 1.23 13.63 -6.31
N GLU A 228 1.95 14.62 -5.79
CA GLU A 228 2.76 15.54 -6.58
C GLU A 228 4.23 15.08 -6.66
N GLU A 229 4.97 15.56 -7.66
CA GLU A 229 6.37 15.14 -7.89
C GLU A 229 7.34 15.60 -6.80
N ASP A 230 7.03 16.70 -6.14
CA ASP A 230 7.81 17.27 -5.04
C ASP A 230 7.48 16.63 -3.69
N ASN A 231 6.50 15.73 -3.63
CA ASN A 231 6.12 15.08 -2.39
C ASN A 231 7.19 14.08 -1.95
N TYR A 232 7.43 14.02 -0.63
CA TYR A 232 8.29 13.05 0.02
C TYR A 232 7.44 12.03 0.74
N ILE A 233 7.84 10.76 0.67
CA ILE A 233 7.03 9.63 1.13
C ILE A 233 7.82 8.84 2.18
N VAL A 234 7.16 8.50 3.28
CA VAL A 234 7.71 7.69 4.36
C VAL A 234 7.01 6.34 4.36
N LEU A 235 7.79 5.27 4.47
CA LEU A 235 7.30 3.90 4.66
C LEU A 235 7.48 3.51 6.13
N PRO A 236 6.42 3.54 6.96
CA PRO A 236 6.49 2.95 8.30
C PRO A 236 6.65 1.43 8.21
N PRO A 237 7.04 0.76 9.31
CA PRO A 237 7.00 -0.69 9.39
C PRO A 237 5.63 -1.23 8.97
N LEU A 238 5.63 -2.24 8.10
CA LEU A 238 4.41 -2.84 7.59
C LEU A 238 3.69 -3.60 8.71
N GLU A 239 2.54 -3.09 9.11
CA GLU A 239 1.63 -3.74 10.05
C GLU A 239 0.52 -4.47 9.30
N GLY A 240 0.25 -5.73 9.66
CA GLY A 240 -0.86 -6.49 9.09
C GLY A 240 -0.74 -6.80 7.59
N PHE A 241 0.47 -6.75 7.02
CA PHE A 241 0.69 -7.01 5.59
C PHE A 241 0.24 -8.43 5.19
N VAL A 242 -0.50 -8.52 4.09
CA VAL A 242 -1.00 -9.79 3.57
C VAL A 242 -0.02 -10.36 2.56
N MET A 243 0.65 -11.45 2.93
CA MET A 243 1.63 -12.14 2.08
C MET A 243 1.05 -13.44 1.52
N ASN A 244 0.60 -13.39 0.28
CA ASN A 244 0.26 -14.54 -0.53
C ASN A 244 1.44 -14.88 -1.46
N ARG A 245 1.78 -16.16 -1.61
CA ARG A 245 3.00 -16.58 -2.35
C ARG A 245 2.87 -16.51 -3.88
N VAL A 246 1.95 -15.70 -4.39
CA VAL A 246 1.64 -15.59 -5.81
C VAL A 246 2.17 -14.26 -6.33
N LEU A 247 3.06 -14.33 -7.33
CA LEU A 247 3.52 -13.14 -8.03
C LEU A 247 2.33 -12.49 -8.75
N GLY A 248 2.10 -11.21 -8.45
CA GLY A 248 1.04 -10.43 -9.08
C GLY A 248 1.34 -10.04 -10.53
N ASP A 249 0.51 -9.14 -11.03
CA ASP A 249 0.59 -8.63 -12.40
C ASP A 249 1.78 -7.67 -12.63
N TYR A 250 1.81 -7.02 -13.80
CA TYR A 250 2.81 -6.00 -14.13
C TYR A 250 2.82 -4.85 -13.11
N PHE A 251 1.67 -4.47 -12.56
CA PHE A 251 1.57 -3.38 -11.61
C PHE A 251 2.13 -3.78 -10.25
N GLU A 252 1.84 -4.99 -9.77
CA GLU A 252 2.46 -5.51 -8.54
C GLU A 252 3.99 -5.59 -8.64
N THR A 253 4.51 -5.99 -9.80
CA THR A 253 5.96 -5.94 -10.05
C THR A 253 6.51 -4.51 -9.96
N LEU A 254 5.78 -3.52 -10.48
CA LEU A 254 6.14 -2.10 -10.35
C LEU A 254 6.11 -1.65 -8.89
N LEU A 255 5.12 -2.08 -8.11
CA LEU A 255 5.02 -1.77 -6.68
C LEU A 255 6.30 -2.24 -5.96
N TYR A 256 6.69 -3.52 -6.04
CA TYR A 256 7.91 -3.97 -5.34
C TYR A 256 9.18 -3.20 -5.75
N LYS A 257 9.32 -2.81 -7.02
CA LYS A 257 10.45 -1.96 -7.46
C LYS A 257 10.46 -0.58 -6.79
N ILE A 258 9.27 0.01 -6.59
CA ILE A 258 9.11 1.28 -5.92
C ILE A 258 9.34 1.12 -4.41
N PHE A 259 8.82 0.07 -3.77
CA PHE A 259 9.04 -0.22 -2.35
C PHE A 259 10.51 -0.21 -1.95
N VAL A 260 11.35 -0.97 -2.65
CA VAL A 260 12.80 -1.04 -2.34
C VAL A 260 13.54 0.28 -2.60
N SER A 261 12.96 1.14 -3.44
CA SER A 261 13.60 2.36 -3.93
C SER A 261 13.12 3.64 -3.25
N ILE A 262 12.00 3.59 -2.52
CA ILE A 262 11.51 4.74 -1.75
C ILE A 262 12.54 5.10 -0.68
N ASP A 263 12.73 6.39 -0.53
CA ASP A 263 13.57 6.99 0.47
C ASP A 263 12.93 8.30 0.91
N GLU A 264 12.89 8.56 2.22
CA GLU A 264 12.17 9.71 2.76
C GLU A 264 12.84 11.07 2.47
N HIS A 265 14.04 11.06 1.88
CA HIS A 265 14.76 12.24 1.38
C HIS A 265 14.77 12.32 -0.14
N THR A 266 14.03 11.44 -0.82
CA THR A 266 13.85 11.44 -2.27
C THR A 266 12.40 11.82 -2.61
N SER A 267 12.23 12.84 -3.45
CA SER A 267 10.90 13.20 -3.93
C SER A 267 10.38 12.18 -4.95
N VAL A 268 9.06 12.12 -5.14
CA VAL A 268 8.41 11.21 -6.10
C VAL A 268 8.93 11.40 -7.53
N GLY A 269 9.18 12.64 -7.96
CA GLY A 269 9.73 12.95 -9.28
C GLY A 269 11.18 12.48 -9.43
N GLU A 270 12.01 12.67 -8.41
CA GLU A 270 13.36 12.13 -8.40
C GLU A 270 13.36 10.59 -8.42
N LEU A 271 12.45 9.95 -7.69
CA LEU A 271 12.30 8.50 -7.68
C LEU A 271 11.97 7.96 -9.08
N ALA A 272 11.04 8.62 -9.78
CA ALA A 272 10.70 8.28 -11.16
C ALA A 272 11.93 8.36 -12.09
N ASN A 273 12.75 9.41 -11.93
CA ASN A 273 13.99 9.57 -12.69
C ASN A 273 15.03 8.47 -12.38
N VAL A 274 15.20 8.10 -11.11
CA VAL A 274 16.11 7.01 -10.71
C VAL A 274 15.65 5.69 -11.31
N LEU A 275 14.35 5.41 -11.25
CA LEU A 275 13.76 4.17 -11.77
C LEU A 275 13.64 4.16 -13.31
N GLN A 276 13.73 5.32 -13.97
CA GLN A 276 13.43 5.49 -15.40
C GLN A 276 12.02 4.98 -15.75
N ILE A 277 11.06 5.33 -14.88
CA ILE A 277 9.65 4.99 -15.00
C ILE A 277 8.87 6.28 -15.17
N ASP A 278 7.78 6.21 -15.95
CA ASP A 278 6.88 7.34 -16.11
C ASP A 278 6.41 7.89 -14.76
N ALA A 279 6.51 9.21 -14.57
CA ALA A 279 6.21 9.85 -13.29
C ALA A 279 4.75 9.60 -12.84
N GLN A 280 3.80 9.51 -13.78
CA GLN A 280 2.41 9.21 -13.45
C GLN A 280 2.25 7.77 -12.91
N ALA A 281 3.01 6.81 -13.45
CA ALA A 281 2.98 5.44 -12.93
C ALA A 281 3.53 5.36 -11.49
N VAL A 282 4.59 6.11 -11.17
CA VAL A 282 5.11 6.20 -9.80
C VAL A 282 4.12 6.90 -8.86
N LYS A 283 3.50 8.00 -9.31
CA LYS A 283 2.42 8.69 -8.56
C LYS A 283 1.26 7.74 -8.25
N ASN A 284 0.81 6.95 -9.22
CA ASN A 284 -0.28 5.99 -9.03
C ASN A 284 0.08 4.90 -8.00
N ALA A 285 1.32 4.41 -8.03
CA ALA A 285 1.82 3.43 -7.07
C ALA A 285 1.91 4.00 -5.65
N VAL A 286 2.47 5.21 -5.49
CA VAL A 286 2.54 5.90 -4.20
C VAL A 286 1.14 6.22 -3.66
N SER A 287 0.24 6.67 -4.53
CA SER A 287 -1.17 6.90 -4.22
C SER A 287 -1.84 5.65 -3.66
N LEU A 288 -1.57 4.48 -4.26
CA LEU A 288 -2.03 3.20 -3.75
C LEU A 288 -1.43 2.88 -2.38
N TYR A 289 -0.12 3.07 -2.17
CA TYR A 289 0.49 2.80 -0.87
C TYR A 289 -0.12 3.63 0.26
N CYS A 290 -0.37 4.92 0.01
CA CYS A 290 -1.07 5.77 0.96
C CYS A 290 -2.48 5.25 1.24
N ARG A 291 -3.19 4.80 0.20
CA ARG A 291 -4.54 4.24 0.33
C ARG A 291 -4.60 2.93 1.10
N LEU A 292 -3.59 2.08 0.95
CA LEU A 292 -3.44 0.82 1.67
C LEU A 292 -2.86 0.99 3.09
N GLY A 293 -2.40 2.20 3.44
CA GLY A 293 -1.77 2.48 4.74
C GLY A 293 -0.31 2.06 4.84
N PHE A 294 0.32 1.66 3.73
CA PHE A 294 1.74 1.27 3.69
C PHE A 294 2.69 2.46 3.63
N ALA A 295 2.20 3.63 3.21
CA ALA A 295 3.01 4.83 3.08
C ALA A 295 2.26 6.06 3.59
N ARG A 296 3.00 7.06 4.06
CA ARG A 296 2.47 8.38 4.41
C ARG A 296 3.26 9.49 3.73
N LYS A 297 2.58 10.58 3.40
CA LYS A 297 3.23 11.79 2.90
C LYS A 297 3.98 12.47 4.05
N LYS A 298 5.26 12.81 3.84
CA LYS A 298 6.13 13.47 4.83
C LYS A 298 5.69 14.92 5.01
N ASN A 299 5.70 15.41 6.26
CA ASN A 299 5.51 16.82 6.64
C ASN A 299 4.19 17.46 6.18
N HIS A 300 3.06 16.93 6.66
CA HIS A 300 1.75 17.55 6.43
C HIS A 300 1.07 18.02 7.73
N ASP A 301 1.80 18.05 8.85
CA ASP A 301 1.27 18.43 10.17
C ASP A 301 0.75 19.89 10.20
N SER A 302 1.21 20.75 9.30
CA SER A 302 0.76 22.15 9.18
C SER A 302 -0.64 22.32 8.57
N GLU A 303 -1.15 21.35 7.79
CA GLU A 303 -2.51 21.46 7.20
C GLU A 303 -3.63 21.01 8.15
N TYR A 304 -3.29 20.51 9.35
CA TYR A 304 -4.28 20.07 10.33
C TYR A 304 -4.88 21.22 11.16
N ALA A 305 -4.38 22.45 11.00
CA ALA A 305 -4.83 23.62 11.76
C ALA A 305 -6.25 24.09 11.35
N ASP A 306 -6.55 24.04 10.05
CA ASP A 306 -7.77 24.60 9.45
C ASP A 306 -8.83 23.54 9.11
N LEU A 307 -8.72 22.35 9.68
CA LEU A 307 -9.66 21.26 9.43
C LEU A 307 -11.06 21.57 9.96
N ASN A 308 -12.05 21.00 9.28
CA ASN A 308 -13.44 21.01 9.73
C ASN A 308 -13.50 20.43 11.17
N PRO A 309 -14.24 21.08 12.10
CA PRO A 309 -14.24 20.72 13.52
C PRO A 309 -14.53 19.25 13.82
N THR A 310 -15.29 18.55 12.96
CA THR A 310 -15.60 17.12 13.15
C THR A 310 -14.37 16.22 13.12
N TRP A 311 -13.29 16.65 12.45
CA TRP A 311 -12.04 15.89 12.35
C TRP A 311 -11.23 15.91 13.64
N LYS A 312 -11.37 16.96 14.46
CA LYS A 312 -10.57 17.13 15.71
C LYS A 312 -10.79 15.97 16.69
N ASN A 313 -12.03 15.46 16.77
CA ASN A 313 -12.39 14.35 17.65
C ASN A 313 -11.83 13.00 17.17
N VAL A 314 -11.54 12.87 15.87
CA VAL A 314 -11.06 11.62 15.25
C VAL A 314 -9.54 11.56 15.20
N LEU A 315 -8.88 12.70 14.96
CA LEU A 315 -7.43 12.79 14.81
C LEU A 315 -6.67 12.82 16.15
N ALA A 316 -7.28 13.33 17.23
CA ALA A 316 -6.62 13.39 18.53
C ALA A 316 -6.26 12.00 19.11
N PRO A 317 -7.13 10.97 19.05
CA PRO A 317 -6.77 9.60 19.46
C PRO A 317 -5.76 8.93 18.52
N ALA A 318 -5.87 9.16 17.21
CA ALA A 318 -4.98 8.56 16.20
C ALA A 318 -3.54 9.10 16.31
N ARG A 319 -3.38 10.40 16.59
CA ARG A 319 -2.07 11.02 16.85
C ARG A 319 -1.43 10.51 18.14
N ASN A 320 -2.23 10.27 19.18
CA ASN A 320 -1.73 9.67 20.43
C ASN A 320 -1.29 8.21 20.25
N ARG A 321 -1.95 7.44 19.37
CA ARG A 321 -1.46 6.10 18.94
C ARG A 321 -0.18 6.17 18.11
N ALA A 322 -0.04 7.16 17.23
CA ALA A 322 1.18 7.34 16.43
C ALA A 322 2.38 7.81 17.27
N MET A 323 2.13 8.48 18.40
CA MET A 323 3.16 8.86 19.39
C MET A 323 3.35 7.80 20.49
N SER A 324 2.41 6.87 20.66
CA SER A 324 2.48 5.74 21.59
C SER A 324 2.48 4.44 20.80
N THR A 325 3.65 4.00 20.34
CA THR A 325 3.88 2.63 19.80
C THR A 325 3.80 1.54 20.88
N THR A 326 2.98 1.76 21.90
CA THR A 326 2.64 0.81 22.96
C THR A 326 1.17 0.99 23.22
N GLU A 327 0.34 0.07 22.70
CA GLU A 327 -0.81 -0.54 23.39
C GLU A 327 -1.77 -1.19 22.38
N GLU A 328 -1.55 -2.49 22.14
CA GLU A 328 -2.52 -3.40 21.53
C GLU A 328 -3.67 -3.73 22.51
N PRO A 329 -4.85 -4.17 22.00
CA PRO A 329 -6.03 -4.58 22.79
C PRO A 329 -5.76 -5.66 23.85
N LEU A 330 -4.64 -6.37 23.75
CA LEU A 330 -4.18 -7.39 24.70
C LEU A 330 -3.77 -6.79 26.07
N LEU A 331 -3.35 -5.52 26.11
CA LEU A 331 -3.05 -4.84 27.39
C LEU A 331 -4.31 -4.48 28.18
N LEU A 332 -5.45 -4.29 27.50
CA LEU A 332 -6.73 -4.09 28.17
C LEU A 332 -7.21 -5.38 28.85
N GLU A 333 -7.01 -6.52 28.20
CA GLU A 333 -7.27 -7.85 28.79
C GLU A 333 -6.29 -8.19 29.91
N LEU A 334 -5.00 -7.87 29.76
CA LEU A 334 -3.98 -8.10 30.79
C LEU A 334 -4.18 -7.21 32.02
N ASN A 335 -4.53 -5.93 31.85
CA ASN A 335 -4.83 -5.02 32.95
C ASN A 335 -6.13 -5.41 33.67
N SER A 336 -7.11 -5.96 32.95
CA SER A 336 -8.32 -6.54 33.56
C SER A 336 -8.01 -7.79 34.39
N ALA A 337 -7.10 -8.65 33.90
CA ALA A 337 -6.66 -9.85 34.62
C ALA A 337 -5.76 -9.54 35.84
N LEU A 338 -4.96 -8.48 35.78
CA LEU A 338 -4.12 -8.01 36.90
C LEU A 338 -4.94 -7.32 38.00
N ALA A 339 -6.02 -6.62 37.62
CA ALA A 339 -6.99 -6.07 38.58
C ALA A 339 -7.77 -7.17 39.33
N ASP A 340 -8.14 -8.26 38.64
CA ASP A 340 -8.74 -9.45 39.27
C ASP A 340 -7.75 -10.22 40.17
N ALA A 341 -6.44 -10.05 39.96
CA ALA A 341 -5.38 -10.64 40.77
C ALA A 341 -4.87 -9.74 41.92
N GLY A 342 -5.41 -8.52 42.07
CA GLY A 342 -5.12 -7.62 43.20
C GLY A 342 -3.71 -7.02 43.24
N LEU A 343 -3.02 -6.90 42.11
CA LEU A 343 -1.69 -6.30 42.03
C LEU A 343 -1.74 -4.94 41.30
N THR A 344 -1.42 -3.85 41.98
CA THR A 344 -1.36 -2.49 41.40
C THR A 344 0.01 -2.21 40.76
N PRO A 345 0.08 -1.55 39.58
CA PRO A 345 1.35 -1.11 39.00
C PRO A 345 1.99 0.04 39.82
N PRO A 346 3.32 0.22 39.77
CA PRO A 346 4.00 1.30 40.47
C PRO A 346 3.80 2.66 39.77
N GLU A 347 3.63 3.73 40.55
CA GLU A 347 3.51 5.11 40.09
C GLU A 347 4.84 5.64 39.53
N GLU A 348 4.85 6.09 38.28
CA GLU A 348 5.98 6.85 37.71
C GLU A 348 5.80 8.36 37.97
N THR A 349 6.76 8.93 38.69
CA THR A 349 6.89 10.36 38.97
C THR A 349 7.29 11.14 37.72
N SER A 350 6.47 12.12 37.33
CA SER A 350 6.76 13.08 36.27
C SER A 350 7.90 14.04 36.65
N SER A 351 8.90 14.21 35.79
CA SER A 351 9.80 15.36 35.85
C SER A 351 10.07 15.96 34.46
N GLY A 352 9.67 17.23 34.32
CA GLY A 352 10.27 18.28 33.48
C GLY A 352 10.45 18.05 31.99
N ALA A 353 9.51 18.53 31.18
CA ALA A 353 9.75 18.85 29.77
C ALA A 353 10.44 20.22 29.66
N GLU A 354 11.64 20.26 29.09
CA GLU A 354 12.22 21.51 28.54
C GLU A 354 11.97 21.53 27.03
N GLU A 355 11.35 22.62 26.58
CA GLU A 355 11.01 22.94 25.20
C GLU A 355 12.28 23.15 24.36
N VAL A 356 12.40 22.45 23.23
CA VAL A 356 13.41 22.76 22.20
C VAL A 356 12.66 23.23 20.95
N GLU A 357 12.82 24.52 20.63
CA GLU A 357 12.24 25.17 19.47
C GLU A 357 12.65 24.53 18.13
N PRO A 358 11.79 24.57 17.10
CA PRO A 358 12.08 23.99 15.80
C PRO A 358 12.99 24.92 14.99
N ALA A 359 14.26 24.54 14.84
CA ALA A 359 15.19 25.23 13.97
C ALA A 359 14.84 24.97 12.49
N PHE A 360 14.63 26.06 11.77
CA PHE A 360 14.28 26.14 10.36
C PHE A 360 15.25 25.39 9.42
N LEU A 361 14.63 24.79 8.41
CA LEU A 361 15.11 24.51 7.04
C LEU A 361 16.50 25.09 6.73
N SER A 362 17.54 24.28 6.94
CA SER A 362 18.75 24.35 6.14
C SER A 362 18.95 23.00 5.49
N SER A 363 19.27 23.00 4.19
CA SER A 363 19.69 21.82 3.44
C SER A 363 20.88 21.19 4.16
N GLN A 364 20.63 20.19 5.01
CA GLN A 364 21.69 19.44 5.65
C GLN A 364 22.53 18.76 4.55
N PRO A 365 23.87 18.81 4.63
CA PRO A 365 24.72 18.04 3.74
C PRO A 365 24.33 16.56 3.87
N ARG A 366 24.17 15.86 2.73
CA ARG A 366 23.88 14.42 2.71
C ARG A 366 24.92 13.71 3.57
N SER A 367 24.51 13.21 4.73
CA SER A 367 25.36 12.37 5.57
C SER A 367 25.66 11.09 4.80
N ARG A 368 26.92 10.64 4.88
CA ARG A 368 27.30 9.38 4.22
C ARG A 368 26.50 8.24 4.83
N ARG A 369 25.86 7.43 3.99
CA ARG A 369 25.06 6.26 4.41
C ARG A 369 25.83 4.96 4.19
N ILE A 370 25.70 4.04 5.13
CA ILE A 370 26.18 2.66 5.00
C ILE A 370 25.01 1.80 4.52
N ALA A 371 25.24 0.99 3.49
CA ALA A 371 24.32 -0.07 3.09
C ALA A 371 24.78 -1.42 3.69
N PHE A 372 24.00 -1.97 4.62
CA PHE A 372 24.20 -3.32 5.15
C PHE A 372 23.39 -4.32 4.33
N LEU A 373 24.08 -5.15 3.56
CA LEU A 373 23.45 -6.15 2.71
C LEU A 373 23.18 -7.44 3.48
N PHE A 374 21.94 -7.95 3.39
CA PHE A 374 21.52 -9.20 4.01
C PHE A 374 20.71 -10.06 3.03
N ASP A 375 20.56 -11.34 3.32
CA ASP A 375 19.72 -12.27 2.54
C ASP A 375 18.41 -12.62 3.27
N SER A 376 17.48 -13.27 2.57
CA SER A 376 16.16 -13.62 3.13
C SER A 376 16.22 -14.56 4.33
N THR A 377 17.35 -15.21 4.62
CA THR A 377 17.49 -16.07 5.80
C THR A 377 17.43 -15.25 7.08
N LEU A 378 18.00 -14.03 7.08
CA LEU A 378 17.96 -13.13 8.23
C LEU A 378 16.52 -12.81 8.63
N THR A 379 15.68 -12.45 7.65
CA THR A 379 14.27 -12.16 7.89
C THR A 379 13.50 -13.38 8.37
N ALA A 380 13.83 -14.57 7.88
CA ALA A 380 13.19 -15.79 8.35
C ALA A 380 13.49 -16.09 9.82
N PHE A 381 14.72 -15.79 10.28
CA PHE A 381 15.09 -15.93 11.70
C PHE A 381 14.35 -14.94 12.59
N LEU A 382 14.21 -13.69 12.15
CA LEU A 382 13.49 -12.65 12.90
C LEU A 382 11.98 -12.89 12.99
N MET A 383 11.42 -13.69 12.08
CA MET A 383 10.00 -14.09 12.06
C MET A 383 9.67 -15.24 13.03
N MET A 384 10.65 -15.80 13.74
CA MET A 384 10.40 -16.86 14.71
C MET A 384 9.65 -16.32 15.93
N GLY A 385 8.53 -16.95 16.28
CA GLY A 385 7.56 -16.44 17.26
C GLY A 385 8.04 -16.38 18.71
N ASN A 386 9.27 -16.82 19.00
CA ASN A 386 9.86 -16.87 20.34
C ASN A 386 10.82 -15.71 20.66
N LEU A 387 11.06 -14.77 19.73
CA LEU A 387 11.95 -13.62 19.95
C LEU A 387 11.21 -12.44 20.63
N SER A 388 10.60 -11.56 19.83
CA SER A 388 9.71 -10.49 20.30
C SER A 388 8.54 -10.37 19.32
N PRO A 389 7.29 -10.20 19.79
CA PRO A 389 6.15 -9.96 18.90
C PRO A 389 6.35 -8.77 17.95
N GLY A 390 7.02 -7.71 18.41
CA GLY A 390 7.25 -6.50 17.61
C GLY A 390 8.28 -6.66 16.49
N LEU A 391 9.15 -7.69 16.56
CA LEU A 391 10.12 -7.97 15.49
C LEU A 391 9.46 -8.46 14.21
N LYS A 392 8.28 -9.06 14.30
CA LYS A 392 7.56 -9.59 13.14
C LYS A 392 7.29 -8.50 12.11
N ASN A 393 6.84 -7.31 12.53
CA ASN A 393 6.53 -6.21 11.61
C ASN A 393 7.79 -5.70 10.89
N HIS A 394 8.90 -5.56 11.63
CA HIS A 394 10.20 -5.19 11.05
C HIS A 394 10.73 -6.26 10.09
N ALA A 395 10.62 -7.53 10.44
CA ALA A 395 11.06 -8.64 9.60
C ALA A 395 10.23 -8.77 8.31
N VAL A 396 8.91 -8.58 8.40
CA VAL A 396 8.02 -8.48 7.21
C VAL A 396 8.43 -7.30 6.34
N THR A 397 8.71 -6.13 6.93
CA THR A 397 9.18 -4.94 6.20
C THR A 397 10.49 -5.22 5.48
N MET A 398 11.48 -5.77 6.19
CA MET A 398 12.78 -6.16 5.63
C MET A 398 12.65 -7.18 4.48
N PHE A 399 11.64 -8.05 4.52
CA PHE A 399 11.42 -9.06 3.48
C PHE A 399 10.63 -8.50 2.28
N GLU A 400 9.46 -7.89 2.52
CA GLU A 400 8.54 -7.43 1.47
C GLU A 400 8.98 -6.12 0.84
N VAL A 401 9.35 -5.12 1.64
CA VAL A 401 9.92 -3.86 1.14
C VAL A 401 11.35 -4.11 0.64
N GLY A 402 12.09 -5.00 1.30
CA GLY A 402 13.48 -5.27 0.97
C GLY A 402 14.47 -4.24 1.50
N LYS A 403 13.99 -3.26 2.29
CA LYS A 403 14.80 -2.21 2.90
C LYS A 403 14.23 -1.87 4.27
N LEU A 404 15.10 -1.66 5.24
CA LEU A 404 14.79 -0.99 6.51
C LEU A 404 15.74 0.20 6.63
N SER A 405 15.18 1.42 6.62
CA SER A 405 15.98 2.64 6.60
C SER A 405 16.49 3.04 7.98
N ASP A 406 17.51 3.90 8.03
CA ASP A 406 18.10 4.40 9.27
C ASP A 406 17.05 4.95 10.25
N GLU A 407 16.03 5.64 9.72
CA GLU A 407 14.97 6.27 10.52
C GLU A 407 14.08 5.26 11.24
N SER A 408 14.04 4.01 10.78
CA SER A 408 13.30 2.91 11.42
C SER A 408 14.16 2.06 12.35
N LEU A 409 15.49 2.25 12.36
CA LEU A 409 16.41 1.40 13.11
C LEU A 409 16.30 1.56 14.62
N ASP A 410 15.94 2.75 15.13
CA ASP A 410 15.80 2.93 16.58
C ASP A 410 14.65 2.10 17.14
N SER A 411 13.51 2.06 16.44
CA SER A 411 12.39 1.17 16.78
C SER A 411 12.78 -0.30 16.67
N PHE A 412 13.52 -0.68 15.64
CA PHE A 412 13.98 -2.05 15.46
C PHE A 412 14.98 -2.49 16.56
N LEU A 413 15.91 -1.61 16.94
CA LEU A 413 16.85 -1.86 18.03
C LEU A 413 16.15 -2.00 19.37
N ALA A 414 15.13 -1.19 19.65
CA ALA A 414 14.31 -1.32 20.85
C ALA A 414 13.60 -2.68 20.93
N GLU A 415 13.14 -3.22 19.78
CA GLU A 415 12.57 -4.57 19.73
C GLU A 415 13.61 -5.67 19.90
N LEU A 416 14.82 -5.50 19.34
CA LEU A 416 15.93 -6.44 19.55
C LEU A 416 16.44 -6.44 21.00
N GLU A 417 16.30 -5.33 21.73
CA GLU A 417 16.66 -5.23 23.16
C GLU A 417 15.74 -6.01 24.09
N LYS A 418 14.49 -6.24 23.68
CA LYS A 418 13.51 -7.02 24.44
C LYS A 418 13.80 -8.52 24.41
N ILE A 419 14.70 -8.98 23.55
CA ILE A 419 15.05 -10.40 23.43
C ILE A 419 15.77 -10.85 24.72
N SER A 420 15.12 -11.72 25.48
CA SER A 420 15.71 -12.33 26.68
C SER A 420 16.81 -13.32 26.29
N THR A 421 17.92 -13.28 27.03
CA THR A 421 19.03 -14.24 26.91
C THR A 421 18.85 -15.49 27.77
N ALA A 422 17.66 -15.72 28.33
CA ALA A 422 17.39 -16.86 29.20
C ALA A 422 17.46 -18.18 28.41
N ASP A 423 18.14 -19.17 29.00
CA ASP A 423 18.63 -20.42 28.40
C ASP A 423 17.67 -21.05 27.38
N SER A 424 17.92 -20.79 26.10
CA SER A 424 17.24 -21.46 25.00
C SER A 424 18.07 -22.67 24.61
N GLU A 425 17.60 -23.89 24.86
CA GLU A 425 18.35 -25.09 24.46
C GLU A 425 18.10 -25.44 22.98
N GLY A 426 19.16 -25.90 22.28
CA GLY A 426 19.06 -26.48 20.93
C GLY A 426 19.12 -25.50 19.76
N GLU A 427 18.44 -25.81 18.66
CA GLU A 427 18.45 -25.00 17.43
C GLU A 427 17.87 -23.59 17.63
N ALA A 428 17.01 -23.42 18.64
CA ALA A 428 16.41 -22.13 18.98
C ALA A 428 17.47 -21.09 19.39
N GLN A 429 18.51 -21.49 20.13
CA GLN A 429 19.60 -20.60 20.57
C GLN A 429 20.24 -19.85 19.41
N ARG A 430 20.39 -20.51 18.24
CA ARG A 430 21.00 -19.89 17.06
C ARG A 430 20.22 -18.66 16.60
N TYR A 431 18.89 -18.68 16.68
CA TYR A 431 18.08 -17.52 16.29
C TYR A 431 18.28 -16.33 17.24
N PHE A 432 18.40 -16.59 18.54
CA PHE A 432 18.73 -15.59 19.55
C PHE A 432 20.13 -15.00 19.31
N ASP A 433 21.12 -15.87 19.11
CA ASP A 433 22.50 -15.45 18.83
C ASP A 433 22.57 -14.58 17.57
N HIS A 434 21.88 -14.98 16.49
CA HIS A 434 21.80 -14.19 15.26
C HIS A 434 21.18 -12.81 15.49
N ALA A 435 20.10 -12.71 16.25
CA ALA A 435 19.46 -11.43 16.56
C ALA A 435 20.35 -10.51 17.43
N LEU A 436 21.06 -11.08 18.42
CA LEU A 436 21.99 -10.33 19.28
C LEU A 436 23.24 -9.87 18.53
N ILE A 437 23.76 -10.71 17.63
CA ILE A 437 24.88 -10.35 16.74
C ILE A 437 24.43 -9.25 15.77
N LEU A 438 23.22 -9.35 15.21
CA LEU A 438 22.66 -8.31 14.34
C LEU A 438 22.57 -6.97 15.07
N ARG A 439 21.99 -6.96 16.28
CA ARG A 439 21.93 -5.76 17.15
C ARG A 439 23.31 -5.15 17.36
N SER A 440 24.28 -5.98 17.77
CA SER A 440 25.65 -5.54 18.05
C SER A 440 26.33 -4.99 16.80
N THR A 441 26.08 -5.60 15.64
CA THR A 441 26.60 -5.17 14.35
C THR A 441 26.01 -3.81 13.94
N ILE A 442 24.70 -3.63 14.07
CA ILE A 442 24.03 -2.35 13.78
C ILE A 442 24.57 -1.23 14.67
N LEU A 443 24.67 -1.48 15.98
CA LEU A 443 25.21 -0.50 16.93
C LEU A 443 26.66 -0.15 16.61
N PHE A 444 27.47 -1.14 16.25
CA PHE A 444 28.85 -0.92 15.83
C PHE A 444 28.91 -0.06 14.56
N LEU A 445 28.12 -0.36 13.53
CA LEU A 445 28.14 0.39 12.27
C LEU A 445 27.68 1.85 12.45
N ARG A 446 26.67 2.12 13.28
CA ARG A 446 26.15 3.48 13.52
C ARG A 446 27.09 4.34 14.37
N HIS A 447 27.78 3.76 15.35
CA HIS A 447 28.53 4.51 16.37
C HIS A 447 30.05 4.39 16.28
N ASN A 448 30.60 3.60 15.35
CA ASN A 448 32.04 3.43 15.24
C ASN A 448 32.71 4.67 14.63
N ARG A 449 33.26 5.51 15.52
CA ARG A 449 34.02 6.73 15.19
C ARG A 449 35.28 6.48 14.34
N ALA A 450 35.76 5.24 14.23
CA ALA A 450 36.88 4.92 13.36
C ALA A 450 36.50 4.87 11.87
N MET A 451 35.21 4.82 11.52
CA MET A 451 34.72 4.76 10.14
C MET A 451 34.41 6.13 9.53
N GLY A 452 34.48 7.21 10.32
CA GLY A 452 34.29 8.58 9.84
C GLY A 452 34.30 9.59 10.99
N GLU A 453 34.74 10.83 10.71
CA GLU A 453 34.74 11.93 11.70
C GLU A 453 33.32 12.43 12.03
N GLU A 454 32.33 12.08 11.19
CA GLU A 454 30.93 12.37 11.43
C GLU A 454 30.35 11.40 12.48
N LEU A 455 29.89 11.97 13.60
CA LEU A 455 29.11 11.25 14.61
C LEU A 455 27.75 10.89 13.99
N ASN A 456 27.46 9.60 13.85
CA ASN A 456 26.21 9.00 13.32
C ASN A 456 26.18 8.87 11.78
N LEU A 457 26.90 7.88 11.27
CA LEU A 457 26.69 7.39 9.90
C LEU A 457 25.31 6.72 9.84
N ALA A 458 24.44 7.22 8.96
CA ALA A 458 23.13 6.62 8.76
C ALA A 458 23.27 5.24 8.13
N LEU A 459 22.49 4.26 8.59
CA LEU A 459 22.58 2.87 8.18
C LEU A 459 21.27 2.39 7.56
N ASP A 460 21.32 1.88 6.34
CA ASP A 460 20.19 1.18 5.72
C ASP A 460 20.48 -0.32 5.64
N LEU A 461 19.52 -1.15 6.04
CA LEU A 461 19.56 -2.60 5.88
C LEU A 461 18.85 -2.94 4.57
N ILE A 462 19.52 -3.58 3.63
CA ILE A 462 18.98 -3.85 2.29
C ILE A 462 19.09 -5.34 1.95
N ARG A 463 17.97 -5.91 1.51
CA ARG A 463 17.90 -7.30 1.08
C ARG A 463 18.49 -7.47 -0.31
N CYS A 464 19.47 -8.37 -0.44
CA CYS A 464 20.16 -8.69 -1.69
C CYS A 464 19.21 -9.09 -2.81
N GLU A 465 18.22 -9.94 -2.51
CA GLU A 465 17.26 -10.46 -3.48
C GLU A 465 16.32 -9.37 -4.01
N SER A 466 15.98 -8.37 -3.17
CA SER A 466 15.19 -7.23 -3.61
C SER A 466 15.99 -6.35 -4.58
N LEU A 467 17.29 -6.14 -4.34
CA LEU A 467 18.16 -5.43 -5.30
C LEU A 467 18.36 -6.20 -6.61
N GLN A 468 18.46 -7.53 -6.55
CA GLN A 468 18.59 -8.38 -7.74
C GLN A 468 17.33 -8.39 -8.61
N SER A 469 16.16 -8.06 -8.04
CA SER A 469 14.91 -7.93 -8.79
C SER A 469 14.87 -6.67 -9.67
N LEU A 470 15.71 -5.68 -9.37
CA LEU A 470 15.88 -4.48 -10.18
C LEU A 470 16.75 -4.78 -11.40
N ASP A 471 16.53 -4.06 -12.50
CA ASP A 471 17.47 -4.14 -13.62
C ASP A 471 18.84 -3.55 -13.20
N PRO A 472 19.96 -4.06 -13.76
CA PRO A 472 21.30 -3.66 -13.32
C PRO A 472 21.56 -2.15 -13.39
N ALA A 473 20.98 -1.46 -14.38
CA ALA A 473 21.16 -0.03 -14.56
C ALA A 473 20.41 0.75 -13.46
N THR A 474 19.18 0.35 -13.14
CA THR A 474 18.38 0.92 -12.04
C THR A 474 19.04 0.67 -10.69
N CYS A 475 19.50 -0.56 -10.42
CA CYS A 475 20.22 -0.88 -9.19
C CYS A 475 21.48 0.00 -9.03
N THR A 476 22.27 0.15 -10.10
CA THR A 476 23.47 1.02 -10.09
C THR A 476 23.09 2.48 -9.78
N ARG A 477 22.05 3.02 -10.42
CA ARG A 477 21.60 4.41 -10.17
C ARG A 477 21.10 4.59 -8.73
N LEU A 478 20.37 3.62 -8.19
CA LEU A 478 19.87 3.65 -6.83
C LEU A 478 21.04 3.66 -5.82
N LEU A 479 21.99 2.75 -5.98
CA LEU A 479 23.14 2.65 -5.08
C LEU A 479 24.04 3.90 -5.18
N ASN A 480 24.28 4.39 -6.40
CA ASN A 480 25.06 5.61 -6.61
C ASN A 480 24.38 6.86 -6.08
N LYS A 481 23.04 6.89 -5.99
CA LYS A 481 22.34 8.05 -5.43
C LYS A 481 22.41 8.07 -3.90
N ASN A 482 22.24 6.90 -3.29
CA ASN A 482 22.00 6.81 -1.86
C ASN A 482 23.28 6.55 -1.05
N TYR A 483 24.31 5.94 -1.65
CA TYR A 483 25.49 5.43 -0.92
C TYR A 483 26.85 5.79 -1.52
N MET A 484 26.92 6.43 -2.70
CA MET A 484 28.18 6.88 -3.33
C MET A 484 28.11 8.37 -3.66
#